data_AF-A0A484X303-F1
#
_entry.id   AF-A0A484X303-F1
#
_cell.length_a   1.000
_cell.length_b   1.000
_cell.length_c   1.000
_cell.angle_alpha   90.00
_cell.angle_beta   90.00
_cell.angle_gamma   90.00
#
_symmetry.space_group_name_H-M   'P 1'
#
loop_
_entity.id
_entity.type
_entity.pdbx_description
1 polymer ?
#
loop_
_entity_poly.entity_id
_entity_poly.type
_entity_poly.pdbx_seq_one_letter_code
_entity_poly.pdbx_strand_id
1 'polypeptide(L)'
;MDALELLINRRSASRLAEPAPTGEQLQNILRAGMRAPDHKSMQPWHFFVIEGEGRERFSACTGAGGRLLPVVITKQSTKRVMRRSAHRSS
;
A
#
# COMPACT_ATOMS: atom_id res chain seq x y z
N MET A 1 2.61 23.61 -0.54
CA MET A 1 1.28 23.75 0.10
C MET A 1 1.49 23.61 1.59
N ASP A 2 0.75 24.36 2.39
CA ASP A 2 0.79 24.21 3.83
C ASP A 2 0.19 22.85 4.26
N ALA A 3 0.68 22.28 5.37
CA ALA A 3 0.28 20.96 5.83
C ALA A 3 -1.20 20.91 6.27
N LEU A 4 -1.66 21.93 6.99
CA LEU A 4 -3.06 22.00 7.44
C LEU A 4 -3.98 22.21 6.24
N GLU A 5 -3.58 23.07 5.31
CA GLU A 5 -4.32 23.32 4.07
C GLU A 5 -4.47 22.05 3.22
N LEU A 6 -3.41 21.24 3.09
CA LEU A 6 -3.45 19.96 2.38
C LEU A 6 -4.48 19.01 3.01
N LEU A 7 -4.46 18.87 4.34
CA LEU A 7 -5.35 17.95 5.06
C LEU A 7 -6.82 18.35 4.91
N ILE A 8 -7.13 19.64 5.01
CA ILE A 8 -8.50 20.16 4.90
C ILE A 8 -9.04 19.99 3.47
N ASN A 9 -8.21 20.25 2.45
CA ASN A 9 -8.65 20.30 1.05
C ASN A 9 -8.44 19.00 0.27
N ARG A 10 -7.98 17.92 0.92
CA ARG A 10 -7.67 16.64 0.26
C ARG A 10 -8.92 16.02 -0.38
N ARG A 11 -8.86 15.83 -1.70
CA ARG A 11 -9.87 15.08 -2.49
C ARG A 11 -9.23 13.92 -3.23
N SER A 12 -10.01 12.89 -3.52
CA SER A 12 -9.58 11.77 -4.36
C SER A 12 -9.77 12.12 -5.83
N ALA A 13 -8.77 11.85 -6.67
CA ALA A 13 -8.83 12.02 -8.12
C ALA A 13 -9.07 10.68 -8.80
N SER A 14 -10.18 10.54 -9.54
CA SER A 14 -10.57 9.28 -10.20
C SER A 14 -9.99 9.09 -11.61
N ARG A 15 -9.51 10.18 -12.23
CA ARG A 15 -8.89 10.16 -13.56
C ARG A 15 -7.45 10.61 -13.44
N LEU A 16 -6.53 9.68 -13.69
CA LEU A 16 -5.09 9.89 -13.66
C LEU A 16 -4.54 9.86 -15.09
N ALA A 17 -3.40 10.52 -15.29
CA ALA A 17 -2.68 10.58 -16.56
C ALA A 17 -1.19 10.32 -16.32
N GLU A 18 -0.47 10.02 -17.40
CA GLU A 18 0.99 9.94 -17.38
C GLU A 18 1.62 11.35 -17.31
N PRO A 19 2.83 11.50 -16.73
CA PRO A 19 3.64 10.44 -16.12
C PRO A 19 3.20 10.12 -14.68
N ALA A 20 3.27 8.85 -14.31
CA ALA A 20 3.21 8.45 -12.91
C ALA A 20 4.40 9.03 -12.10
N PRO A 21 4.27 9.20 -10.76
CA PRO A 21 5.39 9.58 -9.90
C PRO A 21 6.52 8.55 -10.00
N THR A 22 7.76 9.02 -10.19
CA THR A 22 8.96 8.17 -10.29
C THR A 22 10.07 8.68 -9.39
N GLY A 23 11.14 7.90 -9.23
CA GLY A 23 12.34 8.30 -8.47
C GLY A 23 12.01 8.74 -7.04
N GLU A 24 12.49 9.92 -6.64
CA GLU A 24 12.26 10.45 -5.29
C GLU A 24 10.78 10.69 -4.97
N GLN A 25 9.95 11.01 -5.97
CA GLN A 25 8.52 11.24 -5.73
C GLN A 25 7.84 9.95 -5.25
N LEU A 26 8.13 8.83 -5.91
CA LEU A 26 7.65 7.52 -5.49
C LEU A 26 8.19 7.14 -4.11
N GLN A 27 9.48 7.35 -3.87
CA GLN A 27 10.11 7.06 -2.58
C GLN A 27 9.48 7.87 -1.44
N ASN A 28 9.16 9.14 -1.68
CA ASN A 28 8.50 10.00 -0.69
C ASN A 28 7.08 9.52 -0.37
N ILE A 29 6.33 9.03 -1.36
CA ILE A 29 5.01 8.41 -1.14
C ILE A 29 5.12 7.17 -0.25
N LEU A 30 6.05 6.26 -0.57
CA LEU A 30 6.27 5.04 0.22
C LEU A 30 6.73 5.36 1.64
N ARG A 31 7.65 6.32 1.80
CA ARG A 31 8.11 6.80 3.12
C ARG A 31 6.98 7.39 3.94
N ALA A 32 6.09 8.19 3.33
CA ALA A 32 4.93 8.72 4.01
C ALA A 32 3.98 7.60 4.46
N GLY A 33 3.73 6.60 3.61
CA GLY A 33 2.90 5.44 3.94
C GLY A 33 3.41 4.64 5.15
N MET A 34 4.74 4.49 5.27
CA MET A 34 5.37 3.81 6.41
C MET A 34 5.25 4.56 7.75
N ARG A 35 4.75 5.80 7.75
CA ARG A 35 4.54 6.58 8.99
C ARG A 35 3.14 6.46 9.57
N ALA A 36 2.29 5.63 8.95
CA ALA A 36 1.01 5.27 9.55
C ALA A 36 1.21 4.70 10.97
N PRO A 37 0.35 5.06 11.93
CA PRO A 37 0.48 4.57 13.30
C PRO A 37 0.32 3.06 13.36
N ASP A 38 1.21 2.41 14.10
CA ASP A 38 1.27 0.97 14.20
C ASP A 38 1.44 0.53 15.65
N HIS A 39 0.42 -0.15 16.14
CA HIS A 39 0.45 -0.65 17.50
C HIS A 39 1.46 -1.78 17.60
N LYS A 40 2.45 -1.62 18.48
CA LYS A 40 3.58 -2.56 18.70
C LYS A 40 4.60 -2.62 17.55
N SER A 41 4.61 -1.64 16.63
CA SER A 41 5.62 -1.55 15.57
C SER A 41 5.80 -2.86 14.76
N MET A 42 4.70 -3.58 14.53
CA MET A 42 4.70 -4.86 13.80
C MET A 42 4.97 -4.70 12.30
N GLN A 43 4.84 -3.50 11.77
CA GLN A 43 4.89 -3.13 10.35
C GLN A 43 4.07 -4.09 9.49
N PRO A 44 2.77 -4.32 9.78
CA PRO A 44 1.97 -5.39 9.16
C PRO A 44 1.52 -5.07 7.72
N TRP A 45 2.27 -4.23 7.00
CA TRP A 45 1.97 -3.77 5.64
C TRP A 45 3.02 -4.24 4.65
N HIS A 46 2.59 -4.45 3.41
CA HIS A 46 3.46 -4.65 2.26
C HIS A 46 2.96 -3.77 1.11
N PHE A 47 3.87 -3.03 0.49
CA PHE A 47 3.54 -2.17 -0.64
C PHE A 47 3.88 -2.88 -1.95
N PHE A 48 2.87 -3.07 -2.81
CA PHE A 48 3.09 -3.52 -4.18
C PHE A 48 3.04 -2.31 -5.12
N VAL A 49 4.16 -2.02 -5.79
CA VAL A 49 4.25 -1.02 -6.85
C VAL A 49 4.01 -1.72 -8.18
N ILE A 50 2.93 -1.33 -8.88
CA ILE A 50 2.52 -1.96 -10.13
C ILE A 50 2.62 -0.94 -11.26
N GLU A 51 3.58 -1.16 -12.16
CA GLU A 51 3.94 -0.25 -13.25
C GLU A 51 4.03 -1.00 -14.59
N GLY A 52 4.02 -0.25 -15.70
CA GLY A 52 4.18 -0.83 -17.04
C GLY A 52 3.15 -1.93 -17.34
N GLU A 53 3.63 -3.05 -17.91
CA GLU A 53 2.85 -4.26 -18.21
C GLU A 53 2.21 -4.90 -16.97
N GLY A 54 2.76 -4.65 -15.77
CA GLY A 54 2.18 -5.14 -14.52
C GLY A 54 0.76 -4.65 -14.31
N ARG A 55 0.43 -3.45 -14.82
CA ARG A 55 -0.92 -2.86 -14.75
C ARG A 55 -1.93 -3.67 -15.55
N GLU A 56 -1.55 -4.15 -16.73
CA GLU A 56 -2.40 -4.98 -17.58
C GLU A 56 -2.67 -6.33 -16.92
N ARG A 57 -1.61 -6.98 -16.41
CA ARG A 57 -1.73 -8.24 -15.67
C ARG A 57 -2.63 -8.09 -14.45
N PHE A 58 -2.47 -7.02 -13.69
CA PHE A 58 -3.31 -6.73 -12.53
C PHE A 58 -4.77 -6.47 -12.92
N SER A 59 -5.00 -5.72 -14.00
CA SER A 59 -6.35 -5.45 -14.51
C SER A 59 -7.07 -6.75 -14.93
N ALA A 60 -6.36 -7.67 -15.60
CA ALA A 60 -6.88 -8.96 -16.01
C ALA A 60 -7.28 -9.83 -14.80
N CYS A 61 -6.45 -9.88 -13.76
CA CYS A 61 -6.75 -10.64 -12.54
C CYS A 61 -7.95 -10.07 -11.74
N THR A 62 -8.19 -8.76 -11.82
CA THR A 62 -9.24 -8.10 -11.04
C THR A 62 -10.57 -8.02 -11.79
N GLY A 63 -10.59 -8.32 -13.10
CA GLY A 63 -11.78 -8.16 -13.95
C GLY A 63 -12.19 -6.70 -14.18
N ALA A 64 -11.40 -5.74 -13.69
CA ALA A 64 -11.63 -4.30 -13.82
C ALA A 64 -10.80 -3.79 -15.02
N GLY A 65 -11.47 -3.34 -16.08
CA GLY A 65 -10.82 -2.79 -17.28
C GLY A 65 -9.76 -1.74 -16.91
N GLY A 66 -8.52 -1.97 -17.32
CA GLY A 66 -7.32 -1.23 -16.89
C GLY A 66 -7.46 0.28 -17.04
N ARG A 67 -7.65 0.98 -15.92
CA ARG A 67 -7.62 2.45 -15.88
C ARG A 67 -7.20 3.04 -14.54
N LEU A 68 -6.54 2.25 -13.68
CA LEU A 68 -6.03 2.71 -12.39
C LEU A 68 -4.54 2.37 -12.28
N LEU A 69 -3.75 3.31 -11.77
CA LEU A 69 -2.39 3.07 -11.28
C LEU A 69 -2.52 2.46 -9.88
N PRO A 70 -2.32 1.14 -9.69
CA PRO A 70 -2.52 0.56 -8.39
C PRO A 70 -1.21 0.62 -7.60
N VAL A 71 -1.21 1.40 -6.52
CA VAL A 71 -0.46 1.02 -5.32
C VAL A 71 -1.43 0.20 -4.49
N VAL A 72 -1.24 -1.12 -4.46
CA VAL A 72 -2.07 -1.99 -3.62
C VAL A 72 -1.41 -2.09 -2.25
N ILE A 73 -2.09 -1.59 -1.22
CA ILE A 73 -1.73 -1.82 0.17
C ILE A 73 -2.53 -3.02 0.65
N THR A 74 -1.85 -4.12 0.97
CA THR A 74 -2.51 -5.25 1.64
C THR A 74 -2.14 -5.24 3.13
N LYS A 75 -3.13 -5.45 3.99
CA LYS A 75 -2.93 -5.66 5.43
C LYS A 75 -2.63 -7.15 5.64
N GLN A 76 -1.49 -7.49 6.24
CA GLN A 76 -1.26 -8.86 6.66
C GLN A 76 -2.26 -9.24 7.76
N SER A 77 -3.03 -10.31 7.54
CA SER A 77 -3.81 -10.95 8.60
C SER A 77 -2.82 -11.65 9.54
N THR A 78 -2.65 -11.14 10.76
CA THR A 78 -1.70 -11.64 11.77
C THR A 78 -2.07 -13.01 12.39
N LYS A 79 -2.88 -13.84 11.71
CA LYS A 79 -3.40 -15.11 12.27
C LYS A 79 -2.39 -16.27 12.39
N ARG A 80 -1.07 -16.04 12.36
CA ARG A 80 -0.08 -17.13 12.27
C ARG A 80 1.11 -17.07 13.23
N VAL A 81 0.92 -16.73 14.51
CA VAL A 81 1.93 -17.04 15.55
C VAL A 81 1.25 -17.33 16.91
N MET A 82 0.49 -18.43 17.02
CA MET A 82 0.04 -18.93 18.34
C MET A 82 -0.32 -20.42 18.29
N ARG A 83 0.58 -21.26 17.80
CA ARG A 83 0.51 -22.73 17.95
C ARG A 83 1.92 -23.32 18.01
N ARG A 84 2.61 -23.17 19.15
CA ARG A 84 3.78 -23.98 19.56
C ARG A 84 4.25 -23.56 20.96
N SER A 85 3.42 -23.78 21.98
CA SER A 85 3.85 -23.69 23.39
C SER A 85 3.19 -24.73 24.30
N ALA A 86 2.49 -25.72 23.74
CA ALA A 86 2.06 -26.89 24.49
C ALA A 86 2.82 -28.07 23.90
N HIS A 87 3.91 -28.48 24.53
CA HIS A 87 4.57 -29.81 24.50
C HIS A 87 6.03 -29.67 24.96
N ARG A 88 6.24 -29.32 26.24
CA ARG A 88 7.45 -29.70 26.98
C ARG A 88 7.21 -29.55 28.47
N SER A 89 6.55 -30.53 29.08
CA SER A 89 6.53 -30.80 30.52
C SER A 89 5.79 -32.12 30.73
N SER A 90 6.55 -33.22 30.65
CA SER A 90 6.46 -34.44 31.47
C SER A 90 7.43 -35.47 30.92
#